data_AF-A0AAD9PC18-F1
#
_entry.id   AF-A0AAD9PC18-F1
#
_cell.length_a   1.000
_cell.length_b   1.000
_cell.length_c   1.000
_cell.angle_alpha   90.00
_cell.angle_beta   90.00
_cell.angle_gamma   90.00
#
_symmetry.space_group_name_H-M   'P 1'
#
loop_
_entity.id
_entity.type
_entity.pdbx_description
1 polymer ?
#
loop_
_entity_poly.entity_id
_entity_poly.type
_entity_poly.pdbx_seq_one_letter_code
_entity_poly.pdbx_strand_id
1 'polypeptide(L)'
;MVDLAADWKSVSDRFHCTAGQVLGKYEFSTAQSMILTITTDACKGLENQVNYLEHVQSFVTLKSSRRGDVTLFLVSPMNTTSMILSKRPKDTESVDGFNKWPFMTTHMWAENARGTWKLVVVFDSEAPQQGVLFEWTLMLHGTQLSPYVGQKVNVTKRHPKLGVVKREHEEGVNFQFQQ
;
A
#
# COMPACT_ATOMS: atom_id res chain seq x y z
N MET A 1 -11.65 2.44 22.45
CA MET A 1 -12.15 1.36 21.56
C MET A 1 -13.59 1.02 21.86
N VAL A 2 -13.96 0.70 23.12
CA VAL A 2 -15.34 0.35 23.50
C VAL A 2 -16.37 1.45 23.19
N ASP A 3 -16.04 2.72 23.50
CA ASP A 3 -16.95 3.85 23.23
C ASP A 3 -17.32 4.01 21.75
N LEU A 4 -16.35 3.76 20.86
CA LEU A 4 -16.58 3.80 19.41
C LEU A 4 -17.35 2.56 18.95
N ALA A 5 -17.03 1.39 19.50
CA ALA A 5 -17.69 0.13 19.16
C ALA A 5 -19.20 0.13 19.49
N ALA A 6 -19.61 0.79 20.57
CA ALA A 6 -21.01 0.87 20.97
C ALA A 6 -21.89 1.57 19.92
N ASP A 7 -21.34 2.58 19.24
CA ASP A 7 -22.05 3.39 18.24
C ASP A 7 -21.68 2.96 16.80
N TRP A 8 -20.76 2.00 16.62
CA TRP A 8 -20.18 1.62 15.33
C TRP A 8 -21.21 0.93 14.43
N LYS A 9 -21.31 1.41 13.19
CA LYS A 9 -22.07 0.72 12.13
C LYS A 9 -21.15 -0.18 11.32
N SER A 10 -21.63 -1.38 11.00
CA SER A 10 -20.91 -2.29 10.11
C SER A 10 -20.63 -1.61 8.77
N VAL A 11 -19.41 -1.81 8.27
CA VAL A 11 -19.01 -1.37 6.94
C VAL A 11 -19.66 -2.26 5.87
N SER A 12 -19.65 -1.78 4.62
CA SER A 12 -20.16 -2.56 3.48
C SER A 12 -19.31 -3.80 3.21
N ASP A 13 -19.77 -4.63 2.28
CA ASP A 13 -19.02 -5.79 1.80
C ASP A 13 -17.61 -5.40 1.31
N ARG A 14 -16.69 -6.34 1.50
CA ARG A 14 -15.28 -6.21 1.13
C ARG A 14 -15.04 -6.77 -0.28
N PHE A 15 -14.39 -5.98 -1.11
CA PHE A 15 -14.04 -6.30 -2.49
C PHE A 15 -12.52 -6.44 -2.69
N HIS A 16 -12.16 -7.13 -3.78
CA HIS A 16 -10.78 -7.41 -4.16
C HIS A 16 -10.58 -7.01 -5.62
N CYS A 17 -9.72 -6.02 -5.85
CA CYS A 17 -9.40 -5.55 -7.18
C CYS A 17 -7.93 -5.84 -7.51
N THR A 18 -7.69 -6.60 -8.58
CA THR A 18 -6.35 -6.72 -9.18
C THR A 18 -6.10 -5.45 -9.98
N ALA A 19 -5.37 -4.50 -9.38
CA ALA A 19 -5.16 -3.16 -9.94
C ALA A 19 -4.30 -3.15 -11.20
N GLY A 20 -3.41 -4.13 -11.33
CA GLY A 20 -2.51 -4.29 -12.45
C GLY A 20 -1.36 -5.24 -12.14
N GLN A 21 -0.61 -5.56 -13.19
CA GLN A 21 0.54 -6.44 -13.13
C GLN A 21 1.64 -5.91 -14.06
N VAL A 22 2.88 -5.99 -13.59
CA VAL A 22 4.09 -5.71 -14.37
C VAL A 22 4.87 -7.01 -14.48
N LEU A 23 5.10 -7.46 -15.71
CA LEU A 23 5.88 -8.66 -16.04
C LEU A 23 7.07 -8.26 -16.89
N GLY A 24 8.26 -8.73 -16.55
CA GLY A 24 9.47 -8.43 -17.31
C GLY A 24 10.72 -8.63 -16.46
N LYS A 25 11.88 -8.52 -17.09
CA LYS A 25 13.17 -8.64 -16.38
C LYS A 25 13.70 -7.24 -16.08
N TYR A 26 13.62 -6.80 -14.83
CA TYR A 26 14.09 -5.49 -14.40
C TYR A 26 15.29 -5.66 -13.48
N GLU A 27 16.44 -5.11 -13.88
CA GLU A 27 17.68 -5.22 -13.10
C GLU A 27 17.83 -4.01 -12.17
N PHE A 28 18.36 -4.25 -10.97
CA PHE A 28 18.69 -3.22 -10.00
C PHE A 28 19.96 -3.59 -9.23
N SER A 29 20.63 -2.59 -8.67
CA SER A 29 21.88 -2.76 -7.94
C SER A 29 21.99 -1.77 -6.79
N THR A 30 23.01 -1.89 -5.95
CA THR A 30 23.31 -0.90 -4.91
C THR A 30 23.45 0.52 -5.45
N ALA A 31 23.98 0.68 -6.67
CA ALA A 31 24.17 2.00 -7.29
C ALA A 31 22.92 2.55 -7.98
N GLN A 32 21.94 1.69 -8.28
CA GLN A 32 20.77 2.07 -9.07
C GLN A 32 19.50 1.44 -8.48
N SER A 33 18.69 2.29 -7.85
CA SER A 33 17.35 1.93 -7.42
C SER A 33 16.40 1.74 -8.62
N MET A 34 15.38 0.92 -8.42
CA MET A 34 14.33 0.70 -9.41
C MET A 34 13.02 1.27 -8.91
N ILE A 35 12.26 1.87 -9.82
CA ILE A 35 10.88 2.30 -9.58
C ILE A 35 10.01 1.71 -10.68
N LEU A 36 9.02 0.91 -10.29
CA LEU A 36 7.98 0.42 -11.19
C LEU A 36 6.68 1.16 -10.89
N THR A 37 5.84 1.35 -11.91
CA THR A 37 4.58 2.08 -11.77
C THR A 37 3.41 1.30 -12.34
N ILE A 38 2.29 1.30 -11.63
CA ILE A 38 0.99 0.80 -12.09
C ILE A 38 -0.03 1.92 -11.98
N THR A 39 -0.65 2.30 -13.09
CA THR A 39 -1.79 3.23 -13.08
C THR A 39 -3.08 2.43 -13.12
N THR A 40 -3.97 2.66 -12.16
CA THR A 40 -5.22 1.89 -12.03
C THR A 40 -6.42 2.81 -11.81
N ASP A 41 -7.59 2.39 -12.29
CA ASP A 41 -8.89 2.99 -11.96
C ASP A 41 -9.60 2.28 -10.80
N ALA A 42 -8.90 1.32 -10.17
CA ALA A 42 -9.38 0.50 -9.06
C ALA A 42 -10.67 -0.29 -9.39
N CYS A 43 -10.70 -0.89 -10.58
CA CYS A 43 -11.81 -1.72 -11.07
C CYS A 43 -13.12 -0.91 -11.19
N LYS A 44 -13.02 0.34 -11.61
CA LYS A 44 -14.16 1.26 -11.69
C LYS A 44 -15.28 0.70 -12.59
N GLY A 45 -16.51 0.68 -12.07
CA GLY A 45 -17.69 0.21 -12.82
C GLY A 45 -17.87 -1.30 -12.84
N LEU A 46 -16.97 -2.07 -12.19
CA LEU A 46 -17.10 -3.51 -12.01
C LEU A 46 -17.61 -3.85 -10.61
N GLU A 47 -18.11 -5.07 -10.43
CA GLU A 47 -18.62 -5.55 -9.13
C GLU A 47 -17.55 -5.55 -8.03
N ASN A 48 -16.28 -5.66 -8.40
CA ASN A 48 -15.15 -5.68 -7.48
C ASN A 48 -14.44 -4.32 -7.34
N GLN A 49 -15.12 -3.22 -7.67
CA GLN A 49 -14.60 -1.86 -7.50
C GLN A 49 -14.15 -1.60 -6.05
N VAL A 50 -13.00 -0.95 -5.89
CA VAL A 50 -12.49 -0.53 -4.57
C VAL A 50 -12.26 0.98 -4.60
N ASN A 51 -13.07 1.73 -3.85
CA ASN A 51 -12.92 3.18 -3.73
C ASN A 51 -12.14 3.56 -2.47
N TYR A 52 -12.36 2.85 -1.36
CA TYR A 52 -11.73 3.10 -0.08
C TYR A 52 -10.91 1.88 0.32
N LEU A 53 -9.61 2.08 0.49
CA LEU A 53 -8.69 0.99 0.83
C LEU A 53 -8.88 0.49 2.26
N GLU A 54 -8.56 -0.77 2.49
CA GLU A 54 -8.35 -1.35 3.81
C GLU A 54 -6.95 -1.95 3.86
N HIS A 55 -6.69 -2.90 2.97
CA HIS A 55 -5.38 -3.56 2.84
C HIS A 55 -4.90 -3.42 1.40
N VAL A 56 -3.59 -3.29 1.24
CA VAL A 56 -2.94 -3.33 -0.08
C VAL A 56 -1.91 -4.43 -0.06
N GLN A 57 -1.96 -5.30 -1.07
CA GLN A 57 -1.00 -6.39 -1.26
C GLN A 57 -0.18 -6.17 -2.53
N SER A 58 1.12 -6.39 -2.40
CA SER A 58 2.10 -6.35 -3.48
C SER A 58 2.72 -7.73 -3.58
N PHE A 59 2.30 -8.51 -4.58
CA PHE A 59 2.89 -9.80 -4.89
C PHE A 59 4.14 -9.55 -5.72
N VAL A 60 5.30 -9.91 -5.18
CA VAL A 60 6.58 -9.66 -5.86
C VAL A 60 7.33 -10.96 -6.08
N THR A 61 7.83 -11.14 -7.30
CA THR A 61 8.80 -12.17 -7.65
C THR A 61 10.12 -11.48 -7.97
N LEU A 62 11.15 -11.72 -7.15
CA LEU A 62 12.46 -11.10 -7.29
C LEU A 62 13.58 -12.05 -6.87
N LYS A 63 14.73 -11.93 -7.51
CA LYS A 63 15.99 -12.58 -7.11
C LYS A 63 17.02 -11.53 -6.77
N SER A 64 17.93 -11.86 -5.85
CA SER A 64 18.95 -10.94 -5.36
C SER A 64 20.18 -11.71 -4.91
N SER A 65 21.36 -11.13 -5.07
CA SER A 65 22.62 -11.66 -4.54
C SER A 65 22.63 -11.78 -3.01
N ARG A 66 21.88 -10.91 -2.31
CA ARG A 66 21.65 -11.00 -0.86
C ARG A 66 20.27 -10.47 -0.48
N ARG A 67 19.35 -11.38 -0.17
CA ARG A 67 17.93 -11.09 0.06
C ARG A 67 17.67 -10.16 1.25
N GLY A 68 18.49 -10.26 2.30
CA GLY A 68 18.37 -9.41 3.49
C GLY A 68 18.67 -7.93 3.26
N ASP A 69 19.32 -7.58 2.15
CA ASP A 69 19.64 -6.18 1.82
C ASP A 69 18.57 -5.52 0.94
N VAL A 70 17.64 -6.29 0.38
CA VAL A 70 16.53 -5.75 -0.40
C VAL A 70 15.55 -5.04 0.52
N THR A 71 15.24 -3.78 0.21
CA THR A 71 14.20 -2.99 0.87
C THR A 71 13.17 -2.57 -0.17
N LEU A 72 11.89 -2.70 0.17
CA LEU A 72 10.76 -2.39 -0.72
C LEU A 72 9.90 -1.29 -0.10
N PHE A 73 9.55 -0.30 -0.91
CA PHE A 73 8.56 0.71 -0.57
C PHE A 73 7.42 0.70 -1.57
N LEU A 74 6.20 0.78 -1.06
CA LEU A 74 5.00 1.00 -1.85
C LEU A 74 4.53 2.44 -1.62
N VAL A 75 4.26 3.16 -2.70
CA VAL A 75 3.76 4.54 -2.67
C VAL A 75 2.37 4.57 -3.30
N SER A 76 1.39 5.11 -2.57
CA SER A 76 0.02 5.26 -3.04
C SER A 76 -0.16 6.50 -3.93
N PRO A 77 -1.27 6.60 -4.69
CA PRO A 77 -1.62 7.79 -5.45
C PRO A 77 -1.74 9.07 -4.61
N MET A 78 -2.02 8.93 -3.31
CA MET A 78 -2.10 10.03 -2.35
C MET A 78 -0.76 10.34 -1.65
N ASN A 79 0.35 9.80 -2.18
CA ASN A 79 1.73 9.97 -1.70
C ASN A 79 2.05 9.34 -0.33
N THR A 80 1.20 8.48 0.21
CA THR A 80 1.55 7.69 1.40
C THR A 80 2.59 6.65 1.02
N THR A 81 3.71 6.64 1.75
CA THR A 81 4.81 5.70 1.54
C THR A 81 4.83 4.65 2.65
N SER A 82 4.77 3.38 2.28
CA SER A 82 4.88 2.25 3.19
C SER A 82 6.13 1.43 2.89
N MET A 83 6.99 1.24 3.88
CA MET A 83 8.05 0.23 3.80
C MET A 83 7.42 -1.15 3.99
N ILE A 84 7.36 -1.96 2.93
CA ILE A 84 6.71 -3.27 2.95
C ILE A 84 7.71 -4.42 3.15
N LEU A 85 9.00 -4.14 2.96
CA LEU A 85 10.11 -5.01 3.31
C LEU A 85 11.25 -4.15 3.82
N SER A 86 11.66 -4.36 5.07
CA SER A 86 12.84 -3.71 5.66
C SER A 86 14.09 -4.56 5.45
N LYS A 87 15.27 -3.93 5.58
CA LYS A 87 16.54 -4.64 5.70
C LYS A 87 16.51 -5.65 6.84
N ARG A 88 17.07 -6.83 6.59
CA ARG A 88 17.19 -7.94 7.54
C ARG A 88 18.64 -8.42 7.53
N PRO A 89 19.52 -7.85 8.37
CA PRO A 89 20.97 -8.10 8.30
C PRO A 89 21.40 -9.56 8.45
N LYS A 90 20.56 -10.40 9.08
CA LYS A 90 20.82 -11.84 9.27
C LYS A 90 20.35 -12.71 8.10
N ASP A 91 19.61 -12.17 7.13
CA ASP A 91 19.14 -12.91 5.96
C ASP A 91 20.18 -12.86 4.85
N THR A 92 21.08 -13.85 4.84
CA THR A 92 22.17 -13.99 3.85
C THR A 92 21.79 -14.85 2.65
N GLU A 93 20.49 -15.14 2.46
CA GLU A 93 19.97 -15.96 1.36
C GLU A 93 20.25 -15.30 -0.01
N SER A 94 20.61 -16.09 -1.02
CA SER A 94 21.07 -15.62 -2.34
C SER A 94 20.53 -16.39 -3.56
N VAL A 95 19.72 -17.43 -3.35
CA VAL A 95 19.26 -18.39 -4.35
C VAL A 95 17.76 -18.24 -4.63
N ASP A 96 16.94 -18.26 -3.58
CA ASP A 96 15.48 -18.36 -3.69
C ASP A 96 14.82 -16.99 -3.91
N GLY A 97 15.36 -15.93 -3.29
CA GLY A 97 14.77 -14.59 -3.36
C GLY A 97 13.33 -14.57 -2.81
N PHE A 98 12.43 -13.96 -3.56
CA PHE A 98 10.98 -13.98 -3.32
C PHE A 98 10.24 -14.50 -4.55
N ASN A 99 9.26 -15.37 -4.34
CA ASN A 99 8.42 -15.92 -5.40
C ASN A 99 6.96 -15.64 -5.09
N LYS A 100 6.34 -14.73 -5.86
CA LYS A 100 4.96 -14.26 -5.67
C LYS A 100 4.64 -13.96 -4.20
N TRP A 101 5.59 -13.36 -3.47
CA TRP A 101 5.45 -13.14 -2.04
C TRP A 101 4.48 -11.98 -1.77
N PRO A 102 3.42 -12.18 -0.96
CA PRO A 102 2.39 -11.16 -0.73
C PRO A 102 2.79 -10.19 0.38
N PHE A 103 3.54 -9.15 0.05
CA PHE A 103 3.80 -8.06 0.99
C PHE A 103 2.54 -7.23 1.18
N MET A 104 2.20 -6.88 2.43
CA MET A 104 0.95 -6.20 2.75
C MET A 104 1.18 -4.94 3.58
N THR A 105 0.36 -3.91 3.36
CA THR A 105 0.31 -2.71 4.20
C THR A 105 -1.11 -2.26 4.50
N THR A 106 -1.29 -1.65 5.66
CA THR A 106 -2.50 -0.95 6.12
C THR A 106 -2.29 0.56 6.25
N HIS A 107 -1.12 1.09 5.87
CA HIS A 107 -0.81 2.52 6.05
C HIS A 107 -1.72 3.43 5.21
N MET A 108 -2.26 2.90 4.12
CA MET A 108 -3.07 3.62 3.14
C MET A 108 -4.58 3.42 3.39
N TRP A 109 -4.97 3.11 4.63
CA TRP A 109 -6.35 2.80 4.97
C TRP A 109 -7.28 3.97 4.62
N ALA A 110 -8.35 3.65 3.89
CA ALA A 110 -9.41 4.52 3.42
C ALA A 110 -8.99 5.66 2.47
N GLU A 111 -7.77 5.59 1.94
CA GLU A 111 -7.37 6.38 0.77
C GLU A 111 -8.14 5.98 -0.49
N ASN A 112 -8.21 6.91 -1.43
CA ASN A 112 -8.69 6.63 -2.78
C ASN A 112 -7.63 5.83 -3.55
N ALA A 113 -8.01 4.63 -3.99
CA ALA A 113 -7.07 3.70 -4.63
C ALA A 113 -6.72 4.05 -6.08
N ARG A 114 -7.40 5.02 -6.69
CA ARG A 114 -7.23 5.38 -8.11
C ARG A 114 -6.02 6.26 -8.33
N GLY A 115 -5.33 6.00 -9.45
CA GLY A 115 -4.17 6.77 -9.88
C GLY A 115 -2.93 5.91 -9.95
N THR A 116 -1.77 6.54 -9.80
CA THR A 116 -0.47 5.91 -10.03
C THR A 116 0.12 5.39 -8.73
N TRP A 117 0.31 4.08 -8.67
CA TRP A 117 1.04 3.37 -7.64
C TRP A 117 2.50 3.20 -8.04
N LYS A 118 3.41 3.25 -7.07
CA LYS A 118 4.85 3.03 -7.32
C LYS A 118 5.41 1.97 -6.38
N LEU A 119 6.14 1.01 -6.93
CA LEU A 119 6.99 0.09 -6.17
C LEU A 119 8.44 0.54 -6.32
N VAL A 120 9.06 0.92 -5.21
CA VAL A 120 10.47 1.31 -5.15
C VAL A 120 11.27 0.16 -4.56
N VAL A 121 12.28 -0.29 -5.29
CA VAL A 121 13.18 -1.39 -4.91
C VAL A 121 14.58 -0.84 -4.77
N VAL A 122 15.19 -1.06 -3.60
CA VAL A 122 16.54 -0.61 -3.28
C VAL A 122 17.34 -1.70 -2.58
N PHE A 123 18.66 -1.63 -2.70
CA PHE A 123 19.56 -2.33 -1.79
C PHE A 123 20.02 -1.36 -0.69
N ASP A 124 19.78 -1.72 0.56
CA ASP A 124 20.38 -1.09 1.72
C ASP A 124 21.60 -1.92 2.13
N SER A 125 22.72 -1.72 1.42
CA SER A 125 23.99 -2.40 1.67
C SER A 125 25.14 -1.51 1.24
N GLU A 126 26.24 -1.52 2.00
CA GLU A 126 27.49 -0.87 1.56
C GLU A 126 28.22 -1.72 0.51
N ALA A 127 28.02 -3.04 0.54
CA ALA A 127 28.58 -3.94 -0.43
C ALA A 127 27.81 -3.86 -1.76
N PRO A 128 28.48 -3.99 -2.92
CA PRO A 128 27.80 -4.11 -4.20
C PRO A 128 26.89 -5.34 -4.23
N GLN A 129 25.60 -5.12 -4.42
CA GLN A 129 24.58 -6.14 -4.59
C GLN A 129 23.89 -5.95 -5.94
N GLN A 130 23.32 -7.03 -6.46
CA GLN A 130 22.58 -7.06 -7.72
C GLN A 130 21.31 -7.87 -7.55
N GLY A 131 20.26 -7.47 -8.25
CA GLY A 131 18.97 -8.14 -8.21
C GLY A 131 18.19 -7.97 -9.50
N VAL A 132 17.20 -8.85 -9.65
CA VAL A 132 16.30 -8.88 -10.79
C VAL A 132 14.88 -9.05 -10.28
N LEU A 133 13.99 -8.13 -10.62
CA LEU A 133 12.55 -8.27 -10.40
C LEU A 133 11.92 -8.82 -11.67
N PHE A 134 11.08 -9.86 -11.52
CA PHE A 134 10.42 -10.57 -12.62
C PHE A 134 8.93 -10.24 -12.74
N GLU A 135 8.26 -10.09 -11.60
CA GLU A 135 6.82 -9.86 -11.54
C GLU A 135 6.48 -8.98 -10.35
N TRP A 136 5.58 -8.04 -10.58
CA TRP A 136 4.89 -7.30 -9.54
C TRP A 136 3.39 -7.24 -9.86
N THR A 137 2.56 -7.78 -8.98
CA THR A 137 1.09 -7.69 -9.06
C THR A 137 0.58 -6.87 -7.87
N LEU A 138 -0.22 -5.85 -8.16
CA LEU A 138 -0.86 -5.00 -7.14
C LEU A 138 -2.30 -5.45 -6.93
N MET A 139 -2.64 -5.76 -5.68
CA MET A 139 -3.98 -6.15 -5.26
C MET A 139 -4.49 -5.19 -4.18
N LEU A 140 -5.69 -4.67 -4.41
CA LEU A 140 -6.35 -3.71 -3.55
C LEU A 140 -7.53 -4.39 -2.87
N HIS A 141 -7.64 -4.21 -1.56
CA HIS A 141 -8.76 -4.69 -0.76
C HIS A 141 -9.45 -3.50 -0.11
N GLY A 142 -10.78 -3.51 -0.13
CA GLY A 142 -11.55 -2.52 0.60
C GLY A 142 -13.00 -2.44 0.15
N THR A 143 -13.59 -1.26 0.25
CA THR A 143 -15.03 -1.06 0.05
C THR A 143 -15.34 -0.14 -1.12
N GLN A 144 -16.54 -0.29 -1.69
CA GLN A 144 -17.07 0.67 -2.66
C GLN A 144 -17.60 1.94 -1.98
N LEU A 145 -18.22 1.79 -0.82
CA LEU A 145 -18.79 2.89 -0.04
C LEU A 145 -17.81 3.34 1.03
N SER A 146 -17.89 4.62 1.41
CA SER A 146 -17.04 5.15 2.49
C SER A 146 -17.29 4.37 3.78
N PRO A 147 -16.24 3.95 4.52
CA PRO A 147 -16.40 3.23 5.78
C PRO A 147 -17.03 4.09 6.88
N TYR A 148 -17.14 5.41 6.66
CA TYR A 148 -17.70 6.36 7.62
C TYR A 148 -19.14 6.77 7.33
N VAL A 149 -19.77 6.19 6.30
CA VAL A 149 -21.20 6.41 6.03
C VAL A 149 -22.01 5.96 7.26
N GLY A 150 -22.83 6.88 7.79
CA GLY A 150 -23.68 6.60 8.96
C GLY A 150 -22.95 6.58 10.31
N GLN A 151 -21.63 6.75 10.36
CA GLN A 151 -20.92 6.91 11.63
C GLN A 151 -21.20 8.31 12.20
N LYS A 152 -21.78 8.35 13.40
CA LYS A 152 -22.09 9.60 14.11
C LYS A 152 -20.83 10.14 14.77
N VAL A 153 -20.34 11.29 14.31
CA VAL A 153 -19.29 12.04 15.03
C VAL A 153 -19.99 12.77 16.17
N ASN A 154 -19.90 12.23 17.38
CA ASN A 154 -20.50 12.86 18.54
C ASN A 154 -19.56 13.95 19.05
N VAL A 155 -19.82 15.22 18.70
CA VAL A 155 -18.98 16.39 18.99
C VAL A 155 -18.75 16.59 20.49
N THR A 156 -19.64 16.07 21.34
CA THR A 156 -19.56 16.13 22.80
C THR A 156 -18.72 15.00 23.42
N LYS A 157 -18.52 13.88 22.72
CA LYS A 157 -17.58 12.83 23.15
C LYS A 157 -16.18 13.16 22.59
N ARG A 158 -15.14 13.04 23.41
CA ARG A 158 -13.73 13.33 23.08
C ARG A 158 -13.14 12.34 22.05
N HIS A 159 -13.69 12.27 20.83
CA HIS A 159 -13.12 11.47 19.74
C HIS A 159 -12.66 12.37 18.60
N PRO A 160 -11.61 13.19 18.82
CA PRO A 160 -11.10 14.10 17.81
C PRO A 160 -10.65 13.34 16.55
N LYS A 161 -10.12 12.12 16.70
CA LYS A 161 -9.54 11.36 15.59
C LYS A 161 -10.56 10.94 14.51
N LEU A 162 -11.74 10.43 14.89
CA LEU A 162 -12.76 10.05 13.91
C LEU A 162 -13.30 11.28 13.16
N GLY A 163 -13.50 12.39 13.88
CA GLY A 163 -13.93 13.65 13.28
C GLY A 163 -12.90 14.26 12.32
N VAL A 164 -11.60 14.15 12.64
CA VAL A 164 -10.50 14.57 11.76
C VAL A 164 -10.46 13.70 10.51
N VAL A 165 -10.42 12.37 10.67
CA VAL A 165 -10.31 11.44 9.52
C VAL A 165 -11.53 11.53 8.60
N LYS A 166 -12.75 11.64 9.16
CA LYS A 166 -13.96 11.80 8.36
C LYS A 166 -13.92 13.09 7.53
N ARG A 167 -13.46 14.19 8.13
CA ARG A 167 -13.31 15.48 7.44
C ARG A 167 -12.25 15.42 6.35
N GLU A 168 -11.10 14.83 6.63
CA GLU A 168 -10.03 14.65 5.63
C GLU A 168 -10.51 13.84 4.40
N HIS A 169 -11.38 12.85 4.60
CA HIS A 169 -11.95 12.07 3.50
C HIS A 169 -13.12 12.74 2.78
N GLU A 170 -13.88 13.60 3.47
CA GLU A 170 -14.97 14.38 2.86
C GLU A 170 -14.44 15.61 2.09
N GLU A 171 -13.36 16.23 2.56
CA GLU A 171 -12.77 17.45 1.98
C GLU A 171 -11.74 17.17 0.87
N GLY A 172 -11.29 15.92 0.70
CA GLY A 172 -10.42 15.53 -0.41
C GLY A 172 -9.09 16.31 -0.42
N VAL A 173 -8.26 16.09 0.61
CA VAL A 173 -6.84 16.52 0.72
C VAL A 173 -6.57 17.98 0.32
N ASN A 174 -6.57 18.89 1.30
CA ASN A 174 -5.79 20.11 1.19
C ASN A 174 -5.32 20.62 2.57
N PHE A 175 -4.24 20.03 3.09
CA PHE A 175 -3.45 20.67 4.15
C PHE A 175 -1.97 20.62 3.77
N GLN A 176 -1.47 21.76 3.28
CA GLN A 176 -0.07 22.11 3.44
C GLN A 176 0.18 22.31 4.94
N PHE A 177 1.06 21.51 5.54
CA PHE A 177 1.62 21.84 6.83
C PHE A 177 2.51 23.07 6.66
N GLN A 178 2.00 24.26 7.00
CA GLN A 178 2.87 25.38 7.33
C GLN A 178 3.55 25.07 8.66
N GLN A 179 4.89 25.10 8.64
CA GLN A 179 5.74 25.12 9.84
C GLN A 179 5.50 26.37 10.67
#